data_AF-A0A4V1SE90-F1
#
_entry.id   AF-A0A4V1SE90-F1
#
_cell.length_a   1.000
_cell.length_b   1.000
_cell.length_c   1.000
_cell.angle_alpha   90.00
_cell.angle_beta   90.00
_cell.angle_gamma   90.00
#
_symmetry.space_group_name_H-M   'P 1'
#
loop_
_entity.id
_entity.type
_entity.pdbx_description
1 polymer ?
#
loop_
_entity_poly.entity_id
_entity_poly.type
_entity_poly.pdbx_seq_one_letter_code
_entity_poly.pdbx_strand_id
1 'polypeptide(L)'
;MSVPDNLPRRANPPAKEGFHSLFNIVAGTILVVFLVVTGLQVWSDRHHYLAGHGQNRAATRDAAVASLKKATEPQVVSGILTELDNDTSQFIHNGGIGEIASHWFQRDYQSAFSLVAVLPSESRVTAFRHAVEYYHLDPERFLNESLRLVDSRIQSEVTRRIFDDLGKNDPAKGLALLARAEEEIVRTFAIESLFLCWSRVDPDAARAAAEKLEKPGERDRALNAVNR
;
A
#
# COMPACT_ATOMS: atom_id res chain seq x y z
N MET A 1 12.26 -16.47 84.92
CA MET A 1 11.80 -15.07 84.97
C MET A 1 12.75 -14.28 84.10
N SER A 2 12.36 -13.99 82.85
CA SER A 2 12.94 -12.99 81.94
C SER A 2 12.20 -13.00 80.60
N VAL A 3 11.40 -11.95 80.43
CA VAL A 3 10.91 -11.21 79.24
C VAL A 3 11.01 -11.85 77.83
N PRO A 4 9.90 -11.95 77.06
CA PRO A 4 9.94 -12.12 75.62
C PRO A 4 10.07 -10.78 74.88
N ASP A 5 11.04 -10.72 73.97
CA ASP A 5 11.34 -9.58 73.10
C ASP A 5 10.37 -9.55 71.91
N ASN A 6 9.65 -8.45 71.76
CA ASN A 6 8.59 -8.27 70.76
C ASN A 6 8.96 -7.07 69.88
N LEU A 7 9.56 -7.33 68.71
CA LEU A 7 9.89 -6.30 67.71
C LEU A 7 8.92 -6.37 66.51
N PRO A 8 8.33 -5.24 66.06
CA PRO A 8 7.43 -5.22 64.93
C PRO A 8 8.16 -5.30 63.58
N ARG A 9 7.65 -6.16 62.69
CA ARG A 9 8.02 -6.22 61.26
C ARG A 9 7.73 -4.88 60.58
N ARG A 10 8.76 -4.19 60.10
CA ARG A 10 8.61 -3.07 59.15
C ARG A 10 8.16 -3.64 57.79
N ALA A 11 7.03 -3.12 57.29
CA ALA A 11 6.56 -3.36 55.93
C ALA A 11 7.43 -2.59 54.91
N ASN A 12 7.82 -3.24 53.81
CA ASN A 12 8.43 -2.59 52.66
C ASN A 12 7.40 -1.73 51.92
N PRO A 13 7.74 -0.52 51.44
CA PRO A 13 6.88 0.24 50.55
C PRO A 13 6.89 -0.35 49.12
N PRO A 14 5.80 -0.21 48.35
CA PRO A 14 5.75 -0.67 46.96
C PRO A 14 6.61 0.20 46.04
N ALA A 15 7.28 -0.46 45.08
CA ALA A 15 8.07 0.15 44.03
C ALA A 15 7.24 1.13 43.18
N LYS A 16 7.73 2.37 43.06
CA LYS A 16 7.22 3.39 42.14
C LYS A 16 7.88 3.23 40.78
N GLU A 17 7.50 2.21 40.02
CA GLU A 17 7.87 2.08 38.61
C GLU A 17 6.60 2.04 37.76
N GLY A 18 6.16 3.21 37.28
CA GLY A 18 4.94 3.29 36.48
C GLY A 18 4.60 4.66 35.89
N PHE A 19 5.30 5.74 36.28
CA PHE A 19 4.93 7.10 35.85
C PHE A 19 5.78 7.70 34.71
N HIS A 20 6.92 7.11 34.36
CA HIS A 20 7.78 7.65 33.30
C HIS A 20 7.39 7.24 31.87
N SER A 21 6.59 6.17 31.70
CA SER A 21 6.19 5.69 30.37
C SER A 21 5.05 6.52 29.74
N LEU A 22 4.11 7.02 30.55
CA LEU A 22 2.96 7.79 30.06
C LEU A 22 3.34 9.22 29.63
N PHE A 23 4.40 9.81 30.19
CA PHE A 23 4.82 11.17 29.84
C PHE A 23 5.44 11.25 28.43
N ASN A 24 6.15 10.21 27.97
CA ASN A 24 6.75 10.20 26.64
C ASN A 24 5.73 10.00 25.52
N ILE A 25 4.63 9.30 25.77
CA ILE A 25 3.55 9.08 24.79
C ILE A 25 2.70 10.36 24.61
N VAL A 26 2.46 11.10 25.69
CA VAL A 26 1.71 12.37 25.64
C VAL A 26 2.55 13.51 25.04
N ALA A 27 3.86 13.55 25.32
CA ALA A 27 4.76 14.54 24.72
C ALA A 27 4.93 14.35 23.19
N GLY A 28 4.99 13.10 22.71
CA GLY A 28 5.10 12.80 21.28
C GLY A 28 3.84 13.18 20.47
N THR A 29 2.65 12.96 21.03
CA THR A 29 1.38 13.32 20.37
C THR A 29 1.16 14.83 20.31
N ILE A 30 1.55 15.58 21.34
CA ILE A 30 1.47 17.05 21.33
C ILE A 30 2.41 17.66 20.27
N LEU A 31 3.61 17.08 20.07
CA LEU A 31 4.58 17.58 19.09
C LEU A 31 4.11 17.39 17.63
N VAL A 32 3.46 16.26 17.33
CA VAL A 32 2.90 15.97 15.99
C VAL A 32 1.73 16.89 15.68
N VAL A 33 0.83 17.13 16.66
CA VAL A 33 -0.26 18.10 16.51
C VAL A 33 0.31 19.51 16.30
N PHE A 34 1.37 19.89 17.02
CA PHE A 34 1.97 21.23 16.87
C PHE A 34 2.66 21.45 15.52
N LEU A 35 3.28 20.42 14.93
CA LEU A 35 3.89 20.51 13.59
C LEU A 35 2.85 20.51 12.47
N VAL A 36 1.76 19.78 12.62
CA VAL A 36 0.61 19.83 11.69
C VAL A 36 -0.07 21.20 11.79
N VAL A 37 -0.32 21.71 13.00
CA VAL A 37 -0.96 23.01 13.24
C VAL A 37 -0.08 24.16 12.76
N THR A 38 1.23 24.18 13.04
CA THR A 38 2.11 25.28 12.57
C THR A 38 2.37 25.23 11.07
N GLY A 39 2.43 24.04 10.47
CA GLY A 39 2.45 23.87 9.01
C GLY A 39 1.17 24.39 8.34
N LEU A 40 0.00 24.14 8.95
CA LEU A 40 -1.31 24.64 8.51
C LEU A 40 -1.51 26.14 8.79
N GLN A 41 -0.91 26.69 9.83
CA GLN A 41 -1.03 28.12 10.18
C GLN A 41 -0.17 29.00 9.27
N VAL A 42 1.04 28.54 8.92
CA VAL A 42 1.87 29.16 7.87
C VAL A 42 1.19 29.04 6.49
N TRP A 43 0.43 27.96 6.27
CA TRP A 43 -0.40 27.80 5.08
C TRP A 43 -1.57 28.81 5.08
N SER A 44 -2.31 28.94 6.18
CA SER A 44 -3.44 29.87 6.32
C SER A 44 -3.04 31.34 6.17
N ASP A 45 -1.94 31.78 6.78
CA ASP A 45 -1.51 33.19 6.75
C ASP A 45 -1.03 33.65 5.37
N ARG A 46 -0.60 32.72 4.51
CA ARG A 46 -0.17 33.01 3.13
C ARG A 46 -1.34 33.19 2.15
N HIS A 47 -2.54 32.72 2.48
CA HIS A 47 -3.69 32.69 1.55
C HIS A 47 -4.55 33.95 1.52
N HIS A 48 -4.33 34.91 2.42
CA HIS A 48 -5.14 36.14 2.49
C HIS A 48 -4.71 37.26 1.53
N TYR A 49 -3.62 37.09 0.79
CA TYR A 49 -3.18 38.04 -0.23
C TYR A 49 -2.95 37.28 -1.53
N LEU A 50 -3.86 37.43 -2.51
CA LEU A 50 -3.58 37.66 -3.95
C LEU A 50 -4.80 37.28 -4.82
N ALA A 51 -5.24 38.27 -5.61
CA ALA A 51 -6.26 38.12 -6.64
C ALA A 51 -5.72 37.30 -7.82
N GLY A 52 -6.40 36.18 -8.13
CA GLY A 52 -6.07 35.29 -9.23
C GLY A 52 -6.67 33.91 -9.00
N HIS A 53 -8.00 33.78 -9.01
CA HIS A 53 -8.72 32.57 -8.61
C HIS A 53 -8.26 31.27 -9.32
N GLY A 54 -7.74 31.35 -10.56
CA GLY A 54 -7.17 30.21 -11.27
C GLY A 54 -5.74 29.83 -10.83
N GLN A 55 -4.86 30.82 -10.67
CA GLN A 55 -3.48 30.61 -10.19
C GLN A 55 -3.47 30.11 -8.75
N ASN A 56 -4.38 30.60 -7.90
CA ASN A 56 -4.46 30.18 -6.50
C ASN A 56 -4.91 28.70 -6.39
N ARG A 57 -5.89 28.27 -7.19
CA ARG A 57 -6.33 26.85 -7.20
C ARG A 57 -5.23 25.89 -7.65
N ALA A 58 -4.49 26.24 -8.70
CA ALA A 58 -3.36 25.42 -9.14
C ALA A 58 -2.29 25.33 -8.05
N ALA A 59 -1.93 26.45 -7.42
CA ALA A 59 -0.98 26.47 -6.31
C ALA A 59 -1.45 25.65 -5.10
N THR A 60 -2.74 25.69 -4.76
CA THR A 60 -3.32 24.87 -3.67
C THR A 60 -3.24 23.38 -3.99
N ARG A 61 -3.57 22.97 -5.22
CA ARG A 61 -3.48 21.58 -5.68
C ARG A 61 -2.04 21.06 -5.65
N ASP A 62 -1.10 21.85 -6.17
CA ASP A 62 0.33 21.51 -6.17
C ASP A 62 0.87 21.39 -4.74
N ALA A 63 0.47 22.31 -3.85
CA ALA A 63 0.82 22.27 -2.44
C ALA A 63 0.26 21.02 -1.74
N ALA A 64 -0.99 20.63 -2.05
CA ALA A 64 -1.60 19.42 -1.50
C ALA A 64 -0.84 18.16 -1.94
N VAL A 65 -0.52 18.01 -3.23
CA VAL A 65 0.29 16.89 -3.73
C VAL A 65 1.67 16.87 -3.06
N ALA A 66 2.33 18.03 -2.93
CA ALA A 66 3.62 18.13 -2.27
C ALA A 66 3.56 17.70 -0.80
N SER A 67 2.53 18.11 -0.06
CA SER A 67 2.32 17.72 1.34
C SER A 67 2.07 16.21 1.48
N LEU A 68 1.23 15.63 0.61
CA LEU A 68 0.93 14.20 0.60
C LEU A 68 2.15 13.33 0.28
N LYS A 69 3.05 13.82 -0.58
CA LYS A 69 4.33 13.15 -0.87
C LYS A 69 5.36 13.27 0.26
N LYS A 70 5.38 14.42 0.95
CA LYS A 70 6.30 14.66 2.08
C LYS A 70 5.89 13.93 3.35
N ALA A 71 4.61 13.59 3.51
CA ALA A 71 4.15 12.79 4.63
C ALA A 71 4.99 11.50 4.75
N THR A 72 5.42 11.20 5.97
CA THR A 72 6.21 10.02 6.33
C THR A 72 5.31 8.87 6.81
N GLU A 73 4.14 9.21 7.33
CA GLU A 73 3.19 8.26 7.91
C GLU A 73 1.87 8.25 7.12
N PRO A 74 1.31 7.06 6.80
CA PRO A 74 0.02 6.93 6.12
C PRO A 74 -1.13 7.66 6.84
N GLN A 75 -1.11 7.72 8.16
CA GLN A 75 -2.14 8.36 8.97
C GLN A 75 -2.18 9.88 8.74
N VAL A 76 -1.01 10.50 8.53
CA VAL A 76 -0.91 11.92 8.19
C VAL A 76 -1.56 12.19 6.83
N VAL A 77 -1.42 11.28 5.87
CA VAL A 77 -2.08 11.40 4.57
C VAL A 77 -3.60 11.39 4.71
N SER A 78 -4.15 10.47 5.52
CA SER A 78 -5.60 10.46 5.79
C SER A 78 -6.09 11.76 6.40
N GLY A 79 -5.34 12.34 7.36
CA GLY A 79 -5.69 13.62 7.98
C GLY A 79 -5.70 14.76 6.96
N ILE A 80 -4.66 14.86 6.12
CA ILE A 80 -4.58 15.86 5.06
C ILE A 80 -5.78 15.72 4.11
N LEU A 81 -6.09 14.51 3.65
CA LEU A 81 -7.19 14.27 2.70
C LEU A 81 -8.56 14.70 3.25
N THR A 82 -8.80 14.58 4.56
CA THR A 82 -10.06 15.00 5.19
C THR A 82 -10.21 16.51 5.33
N GLU A 83 -9.11 17.25 5.31
CA GLU A 83 -9.10 18.72 5.46
C GLU A 83 -9.17 19.45 4.11
N LEU A 84 -8.97 18.74 2.99
CA LEU A 84 -9.03 19.33 1.66
C LEU A 84 -10.43 19.84 1.33
N ASP A 85 -10.50 21.00 0.67
CA ASP A 85 -11.74 21.45 0.05
C ASP A 85 -12.18 20.50 -1.08
N ASN A 86 -13.46 20.54 -1.44
CA ASN A 86 -14.04 19.62 -2.43
C ASN A 86 -13.34 19.66 -3.79
N ASP A 87 -12.88 20.83 -4.26
CA ASP A 87 -12.22 20.96 -5.57
C ASP A 87 -10.82 20.33 -5.54
N THR A 88 -10.06 20.58 -4.48
CA THR A 88 -8.73 19.97 -4.29
C THR A 88 -8.84 18.46 -4.07
N SER A 89 -9.80 18.01 -3.27
CA SER A 89 -10.06 16.58 -3.04
C SER A 89 -10.39 15.85 -4.35
N GLN A 90 -11.31 16.40 -5.16
CA GLN A 90 -11.66 15.83 -6.45
C GLN A 90 -10.46 15.80 -7.43
N PHE A 91 -9.62 16.84 -7.43
CA PHE A 91 -8.38 16.85 -8.20
C PHE A 91 -7.43 15.71 -7.80
N ILE A 92 -7.22 15.52 -6.49
CA ILE A 92 -6.37 14.45 -5.98
C ILE A 92 -6.92 13.09 -6.43
N HIS A 93 -8.22 12.84 -6.26
CA HIS A 93 -8.86 11.59 -6.66
C HIS A 93 -8.75 11.29 -8.17
N ASN A 94 -8.90 12.31 -9.01
CA ASN A 94 -8.91 12.14 -10.47
C ASN A 94 -7.53 11.96 -11.10
N GLY A 95 -6.45 12.39 -10.44
CA GLY A 95 -5.11 12.30 -11.05
C GLY A 95 -3.95 12.39 -10.06
N GLY A 96 -4.08 13.17 -8.98
CA GLY A 96 -3.00 13.33 -8.00
C GLY A 96 -2.62 12.03 -7.29
N ILE A 97 -3.59 11.13 -7.06
CA ILE A 97 -3.35 9.85 -6.36
C ILE A 97 -2.33 8.97 -7.09
N GLY A 98 -2.33 8.96 -8.43
CA GLY A 98 -1.35 8.16 -9.18
C GLY A 98 0.08 8.59 -8.93
N GLU A 99 0.30 9.91 -8.94
CA GLU A 99 1.61 10.52 -8.70
C GLU A 99 2.07 10.34 -7.25
N ILE A 100 1.15 10.49 -6.29
CA ILE A 100 1.43 10.27 -4.87
C ILE A 100 1.76 8.80 -4.62
N ALA A 101 0.95 7.86 -5.12
CA ALA A 101 1.19 6.43 -4.97
C ALA A 101 2.55 6.04 -5.56
N SER A 102 2.85 6.46 -6.79
CA SER A 102 4.14 6.17 -7.43
C SER A 102 5.31 6.66 -6.59
N HIS A 103 5.24 7.89 -6.06
CA HIS A 103 6.28 8.43 -5.19
C HIS A 103 6.47 7.58 -3.91
N TRP A 104 5.37 7.13 -3.30
CA TRP A 104 5.46 6.28 -2.11
C TRP A 104 6.05 4.90 -2.42
N PHE A 105 5.63 4.25 -3.52
CA PHE A 105 6.19 2.95 -3.92
C PHE A 105 7.68 3.04 -4.29
N GLN A 106 8.12 4.15 -4.88
CA GLN A 106 9.55 4.41 -5.13
C GLN A 106 10.36 4.58 -3.84
N ARG A 107 9.80 5.31 -2.87
CA ARG A 107 10.50 5.69 -1.63
C ARG A 107 10.52 4.58 -0.60
N ASP A 108 9.35 4.02 -0.30
CA ASP A 108 9.12 3.02 0.72
C ASP A 108 7.99 2.09 0.28
N TYR A 109 8.38 1.01 -0.38
CA TYR A 109 7.49 -0.01 -0.89
C TYR A 109 6.55 -0.60 0.18
N GLN A 110 7.02 -0.74 1.42
CA GLN A 110 6.22 -1.30 2.51
C GLN A 110 5.16 -0.31 2.97
N SER A 111 5.57 0.93 3.22
CA SER A 111 4.66 1.97 3.69
C SER A 111 3.68 2.43 2.61
N ALA A 112 4.00 2.22 1.32
CA ALA A 112 3.12 2.49 0.20
C ALA A 112 1.81 1.66 0.27
N PHE A 113 1.87 0.39 0.65
CA PHE A 113 0.63 -0.39 0.85
C PHE A 113 -0.21 0.12 2.01
N SER A 114 0.43 0.56 3.09
CA SER A 114 -0.27 1.18 4.22
C SER A 114 -0.93 2.51 3.82
N LEU A 115 -0.29 3.30 2.96
CA LEU A 115 -0.91 4.46 2.33
C LEU A 115 -2.14 4.05 1.52
N VAL A 116 -2.01 3.08 0.61
CA VAL A 116 -3.14 2.66 -0.23
C VAL A 116 -4.30 2.15 0.63
N ALA A 117 -4.03 1.47 1.74
CA ALA A 117 -5.06 0.97 2.64
C ALA A 117 -5.93 2.07 3.28
N VAL A 118 -5.40 3.30 3.46
CA VAL A 118 -6.16 4.43 4.04
C VAL A 118 -6.85 5.30 2.98
N LEU A 119 -6.62 5.04 1.69
CA LEU A 119 -7.28 5.77 0.61
C LEU A 119 -8.75 5.34 0.45
N PRO A 120 -9.64 6.24 -0.02
CA PRO A 120 -10.98 5.88 -0.46
C PRO A 120 -10.96 4.80 -1.54
N SER A 121 -12.05 4.02 -1.65
CA SER A 121 -12.09 2.83 -2.52
C SER A 121 -11.78 3.15 -3.98
N GLU A 122 -12.34 4.22 -4.55
CA GLU A 122 -12.02 4.64 -5.92
C GLU A 122 -10.54 5.03 -6.11
N SER A 123 -9.91 5.55 -5.07
CA SER A 123 -8.50 5.98 -5.11
C SER A 123 -7.54 4.81 -5.01
N ARG A 124 -7.91 3.75 -4.29
CA ARG A 124 -7.10 2.52 -4.24
C ARG A 124 -6.88 1.93 -5.63
N VAL A 125 -7.95 1.89 -6.42
CA VAL A 125 -7.92 1.44 -7.81
C VAL A 125 -6.87 2.21 -8.63
N THR A 126 -6.95 3.54 -8.60
CA THR A 126 -6.00 4.41 -9.31
C THR A 126 -4.58 4.21 -8.79
N ALA A 127 -4.39 4.18 -7.47
CA ALA A 127 -3.09 3.97 -6.86
C ALA A 127 -2.43 2.66 -7.33
N PHE A 128 -3.17 1.54 -7.35
CA PHE A 128 -2.64 0.25 -7.79
C PHE A 128 -2.28 0.21 -9.27
N ARG A 129 -3.05 0.87 -10.13
CA ARG A 129 -2.74 0.95 -11.57
C ARG A 129 -1.38 1.60 -11.82
N HIS A 130 -1.08 2.65 -11.06
CA HIS A 130 0.24 3.30 -11.10
C HIS A 130 1.30 2.47 -10.39
N ALA A 131 0.95 1.82 -9.27
CA ALA A 131 1.89 1.04 -8.47
C ALA A 131 2.38 -0.25 -9.15
N VAL A 132 1.65 -0.79 -10.13
CA VAL A 132 2.02 -2.07 -10.76
C VAL A 132 3.45 -2.04 -11.32
N GLU A 133 4.00 -0.91 -11.75
CA GLU A 133 5.39 -0.88 -12.22
C GLU A 133 6.42 -1.32 -11.16
N TYR A 134 6.06 -1.26 -9.87
CA TYR A 134 6.92 -1.65 -8.74
C TYR A 134 6.73 -3.10 -8.29
N TYR A 135 5.85 -3.88 -8.92
CA TYR A 135 5.57 -5.25 -8.48
C TYR A 135 6.83 -6.12 -8.43
N HIS A 136 7.82 -5.84 -9.28
CA HIS A 136 9.07 -6.59 -9.41
C HIS A 136 9.91 -6.60 -8.13
N LEU A 137 9.74 -5.60 -7.25
CA LEU A 137 10.43 -5.50 -5.95
C LEU A 137 10.06 -6.67 -5.03
N ASP A 138 8.77 -7.03 -5.00
CA ASP A 138 8.24 -8.17 -4.26
C ASP A 138 6.89 -8.59 -4.88
N PRO A 139 6.90 -9.47 -5.91
CA PRO A 139 5.69 -9.82 -6.64
C PRO A 139 4.63 -10.54 -5.80
N GLU A 140 5.07 -11.33 -4.83
CA GLU A 140 4.17 -12.07 -3.94
C GLU A 140 3.43 -11.12 -3.02
N ARG A 141 4.16 -10.21 -2.36
CA ARG A 141 3.53 -9.19 -1.54
C ARG A 141 2.64 -8.27 -2.36
N PHE A 142 3.08 -7.85 -3.56
CA PHE A 142 2.27 -6.99 -4.42
C PHE A 142 0.95 -7.65 -4.77
N LEU A 143 1.01 -8.91 -5.21
CA LEU A 143 -0.18 -9.68 -5.54
C LEU A 143 -1.08 -9.78 -4.31
N ASN A 144 -0.59 -10.29 -3.18
CA ASN A 144 -1.38 -10.50 -1.97
C ASN A 144 -2.03 -9.20 -1.44
N GLU A 145 -1.28 -8.10 -1.38
CA GLU A 145 -1.83 -6.82 -0.92
C GLU A 145 -2.82 -6.23 -1.93
N SER A 146 -2.57 -6.39 -3.24
CA SER A 146 -3.53 -5.96 -4.26
C SER A 146 -4.85 -6.71 -4.13
N LEU A 147 -4.82 -8.02 -3.91
CA LEU A 147 -6.02 -8.84 -3.72
C LEU A 147 -6.81 -8.40 -2.50
N ARG A 148 -6.14 -8.06 -1.40
CA ARG A 148 -6.78 -7.62 -0.17
C ARG A 148 -7.40 -6.23 -0.27
N LEU A 149 -6.84 -5.33 -1.07
CA LEU A 149 -7.14 -3.90 -1.02
C LEU A 149 -8.08 -3.38 -2.12
N VAL A 150 -8.35 -4.17 -3.15
CA VAL A 150 -9.17 -3.75 -4.30
C VAL A 150 -10.30 -4.74 -4.61
N ASP A 151 -11.26 -4.28 -5.41
CA ASP A 151 -12.34 -5.12 -5.91
C ASP A 151 -11.86 -6.17 -6.96
N SER A 152 -12.70 -7.17 -7.22
CA SER A 152 -12.39 -8.29 -8.13
C SER A 152 -12.01 -7.86 -9.55
N ARG A 153 -12.52 -6.71 -10.02
CA ARG A 153 -12.18 -6.19 -11.35
C ARG A 153 -10.70 -5.78 -11.39
N ILE A 154 -10.23 -5.04 -10.40
CA ILE A 154 -8.82 -4.62 -10.33
C ILE A 154 -7.90 -5.77 -9.98
N GLN A 155 -8.35 -6.73 -9.16
CA GLN A 155 -7.60 -7.96 -8.91
C GLN A 155 -7.23 -8.67 -10.23
N SER A 156 -8.20 -8.76 -11.16
CA SER A 156 -7.94 -9.35 -12.48
C SER A 156 -6.95 -8.54 -13.32
N GLU A 157 -7.02 -7.21 -13.29
CA GLU A 157 -6.10 -6.31 -14.02
C GLU A 157 -4.66 -6.46 -13.52
N VAL A 158 -4.47 -6.41 -12.20
CA VAL A 158 -3.16 -6.56 -11.55
C VAL A 158 -2.59 -7.95 -11.80
N THR A 159 -3.39 -8.99 -11.60
CA THR A 159 -2.98 -10.39 -11.83
C THR A 159 -2.50 -10.57 -13.27
N ARG A 160 -3.30 -10.17 -14.27
CA ARG A 160 -2.89 -10.30 -15.67
C ARG A 160 -1.57 -9.58 -15.94
N ARG A 161 -1.43 -8.33 -15.48
CA ARG A 161 -0.21 -7.55 -15.77
C ARG A 161 1.05 -8.16 -15.15
N ILE A 162 0.96 -8.70 -13.94
CA ILE A 162 2.09 -9.40 -13.29
C ILE A 162 2.46 -10.66 -14.07
N PHE A 163 1.48 -11.50 -14.39
CA PHE A 163 1.74 -12.78 -15.05
C PHE A 163 2.07 -12.65 -16.54
N ASP A 164 1.59 -11.60 -17.22
CA ASP A 164 2.01 -11.23 -18.57
C ASP A 164 3.50 -10.90 -18.62
N ASP A 165 3.99 -10.14 -17.64
CA ASP A 165 5.41 -9.78 -17.56
C ASP A 165 6.27 -10.99 -17.19
N LEU A 166 5.86 -11.76 -16.18
CA LEU A 166 6.55 -12.99 -15.80
C LEU A 166 6.58 -14.00 -16.95
N GLY A 167 5.51 -14.13 -17.74
CA GLY A 167 5.51 -15.00 -18.92
C GLY A 167 6.51 -14.58 -19.98
N LYS A 168 6.83 -13.29 -20.11
CA LYS A 168 7.83 -12.81 -21.07
C LYS A 168 9.25 -12.91 -20.53
N ASN A 169 9.43 -12.59 -19.25
CA ASN A 169 10.74 -12.27 -18.69
C ASN A 169 11.27 -13.31 -17.70
N ASP A 170 10.39 -13.98 -16.94
CA ASP A 170 10.77 -14.98 -15.94
C ASP A 170 9.63 -15.99 -15.69
N PRO A 171 9.39 -16.93 -16.62
CA PRO A 171 8.28 -17.85 -16.51
C PRO A 171 8.42 -18.81 -15.33
N ALA A 172 9.66 -19.11 -14.90
CA ALA A 172 9.93 -19.94 -13.73
C ALA A 172 9.43 -19.26 -12.45
N LYS A 173 9.70 -17.96 -12.27
CA LYS A 173 9.12 -17.17 -11.18
C LYS A 173 7.59 -17.04 -11.31
N GLY A 174 7.08 -16.94 -12.54
CA GLY A 174 5.65 -17.04 -12.84
C GLY A 174 5.03 -18.32 -12.29
N LEU A 175 5.60 -19.49 -12.59
CA LEU A 175 5.11 -20.77 -12.08
C LEU A 175 5.19 -20.85 -10.54
N ALA A 176 6.29 -20.37 -9.94
CA ALA A 176 6.45 -20.36 -8.50
C ALA A 176 5.39 -19.48 -7.81
N LEU A 177 5.08 -18.31 -8.38
CA LEU A 177 4.04 -17.42 -7.86
C LEU A 177 2.64 -18.00 -8.09
N LEU A 178 2.39 -18.61 -9.26
CA LEU A 178 1.13 -19.30 -9.56
C LEU A 178 0.87 -20.43 -8.57
N ALA A 179 1.89 -21.19 -8.16
CA ALA A 179 1.73 -22.27 -7.18
C ALA A 179 1.22 -21.78 -5.81
N ARG A 180 1.48 -20.51 -5.45
CA ARG A 180 1.05 -19.89 -4.19
C ARG A 180 -0.27 -19.14 -4.28
N ALA A 181 -0.78 -18.90 -5.50
CA ALA A 181 -2.08 -18.26 -5.67
C ALA A 181 -3.21 -19.23 -5.25
N GLU A 182 -3.88 -18.94 -4.14
CA GLU A 182 -4.96 -19.78 -3.61
C GLU A 182 -6.33 -19.46 -4.23
N GLU A 183 -6.58 -18.18 -4.53
CA GLU A 183 -7.86 -17.71 -5.06
C GLU A 183 -8.09 -18.18 -6.51
N GLU A 184 -9.20 -18.87 -6.76
CA GLU A 184 -9.51 -19.46 -8.08
C GLU A 184 -9.54 -18.42 -9.21
N ILE A 185 -10.07 -17.23 -8.93
CA ILE A 185 -10.14 -16.14 -9.90
C ILE A 185 -8.74 -15.66 -10.30
N VAL A 186 -7.84 -15.56 -9.33
CA VAL A 186 -6.43 -15.17 -9.54
C VAL A 186 -5.73 -16.25 -10.34
N ARG A 187 -5.88 -17.52 -9.96
CA ARG A 187 -5.29 -18.66 -10.69
C ARG A 187 -5.73 -18.69 -12.15
N THR A 188 -7.01 -18.44 -12.41
CA THR A 188 -7.58 -18.43 -13.76
C THR A 188 -6.90 -17.39 -14.64
N PHE A 189 -6.82 -16.13 -14.18
CA PHE A 189 -6.17 -15.07 -14.94
C PHE A 189 -4.65 -15.22 -15.01
N ALA A 190 -4.02 -15.72 -13.96
CA ALA A 190 -2.60 -15.98 -13.90
C ALA A 190 -2.16 -17.03 -14.92
N ILE A 191 -2.84 -18.18 -14.97
CA ILE A 191 -2.55 -19.26 -15.94
C ILE A 191 -2.70 -18.75 -17.35
N GLU A 192 -3.83 -18.09 -17.67
CA GLU A 192 -4.09 -17.62 -19.03
C GLU A 192 -3.01 -16.62 -19.48
N SER A 193 -2.67 -15.65 -18.63
CA SER A 193 -1.70 -14.59 -18.95
C SER A 193 -0.27 -15.12 -19.03
N LEU A 194 0.14 -15.94 -18.06
CA LEU A 194 1.48 -16.53 -17.98
C LEU A 194 1.79 -17.36 -19.23
N PHE A 195 0.91 -18.32 -19.55
CA PHE A 195 1.16 -19.27 -20.63
C PHE A 195 0.96 -18.65 -22.02
N LEU A 196 0.04 -17.68 -22.17
CA LEU A 196 -0.10 -16.92 -23.41
C LEU A 196 1.15 -16.09 -23.71
N CYS A 197 1.73 -15.44 -22.70
CA CYS A 197 2.92 -14.63 -22.89
C CYS A 197 4.18 -15.47 -23.02
N TRP A 198 4.29 -16.57 -22.27
CA TRP A 198 5.41 -17.51 -22.38
C TRP A 198 5.44 -18.21 -23.74
N SER A 199 4.29 -18.64 -24.28
CA SER A 199 4.25 -19.33 -25.58
C SER A 199 4.75 -18.47 -26.74
N ARG A 200 4.65 -17.14 -26.63
CA ARG A 200 5.17 -16.20 -27.63
C ARG A 200 6.70 -16.11 -27.63
N VAL A 201 7.34 -16.49 -26.53
CA VAL A 201 8.80 -16.46 -26.37
C VAL A 201 9.41 -17.85 -26.57
N ASP A 202 8.82 -18.87 -25.94
CA ASP A 202 9.25 -20.27 -25.99
C ASP A 202 8.03 -21.20 -25.93
N PRO A 203 7.40 -21.52 -27.09
CA PRO A 203 6.18 -22.32 -27.14
C PRO A 203 6.38 -23.75 -26.67
N ASP A 204 7.55 -24.35 -26.89
CA ASP A 204 7.85 -25.73 -26.50
C ASP A 204 8.01 -25.84 -24.99
N ALA A 205 8.75 -24.92 -24.36
CA ALA A 205 8.86 -24.87 -22.91
C ALA A 205 7.52 -24.55 -22.24
N ALA A 206 6.75 -23.60 -22.79
CA ALA A 206 5.43 -23.25 -22.27
C ALA A 206 4.47 -24.46 -22.34
N ARG A 207 4.46 -25.20 -23.45
CA ARG A 207 3.67 -26.44 -23.58
C ARG A 207 4.11 -27.50 -22.57
N ALA A 208 5.40 -27.77 -22.47
CA ALA A 208 5.94 -28.77 -21.55
C ALA A 208 5.65 -28.41 -20.08
N ALA A 209 5.62 -27.12 -19.73
CA ALA A 209 5.22 -26.66 -18.41
C ALA A 209 3.70 -26.77 -18.19
N ALA A 210 2.88 -26.47 -19.20
CA ALA A 210 1.42 -26.59 -19.12
C ALA A 210 1.01 -28.03 -18.83
N GLU A 211 1.62 -29.01 -19.51
CA GLU A 211 1.36 -30.45 -19.31
C GLU A 211 1.66 -30.95 -17.88
N LYS A 212 2.58 -30.27 -17.17
CA LYS A 212 2.96 -30.61 -15.79
C LYS A 212 2.00 -30.06 -14.74
N LEU A 213 1.03 -29.22 -15.11
CA LEU A 213 0.04 -28.74 -14.15
C LEU A 213 -0.82 -29.91 -13.63
N GLU A 214 -0.87 -30.08 -12.31
CA GLU A 214 -1.50 -31.23 -11.66
C GLU A 214 -3.03 -31.28 -11.88
N LYS A 215 -3.68 -30.11 -11.77
CA LYS A 215 -5.12 -29.98 -11.89
C LYS A 215 -5.54 -30.01 -13.37
N PRO A 216 -6.39 -30.95 -13.81
CA PRO A 216 -6.80 -31.07 -15.21
C PRO A 216 -7.34 -29.78 -15.82
N GLY A 217 -8.24 -29.07 -15.12
CA GLY A 217 -8.80 -27.81 -15.62
C GLY A 217 -7.79 -26.67 -15.78
N GLU A 218 -6.73 -26.67 -14.99
CA GLU A 218 -5.63 -25.70 -15.12
C GLU A 218 -4.72 -26.04 -16.29
N ARG A 219 -4.41 -27.33 -16.45
CA ARG A 219 -3.67 -27.87 -17.60
C ARG A 219 -4.36 -27.54 -18.91
N ASP A 220 -5.66 -27.82 -19.02
CA ASP A 220 -6.44 -27.54 -20.22
C ASP A 220 -6.45 -26.05 -20.54
N ARG A 221 -6.59 -25.19 -19.53
CA ARG A 221 -6.52 -23.73 -19.70
C ARG A 221 -5.15 -23.27 -20.19
N ALA A 222 -4.07 -23.78 -19.58
CA ALA A 222 -2.71 -23.46 -19.99
C ALA A 222 -2.43 -23.91 -21.43
N LEU A 223 -2.81 -25.14 -21.78
CA LEU A 223 -2.66 -25.67 -23.15
C LEU A 223 -3.47 -24.85 -24.16
N ASN A 224 -4.69 -24.45 -23.82
CA ASN A 224 -5.49 -23.56 -24.66
C ASN A 224 -4.82 -22.20 -24.83
N ALA A 225 -4.22 -21.63 -23.79
CA ALA A 225 -3.48 -20.37 -23.88
C ALA A 225 -2.23 -20.49 -24.76
N VAL A 226 -1.52 -21.62 -24.70
CA VAL A 226 -0.34 -21.91 -25.54
C VAL A 226 -0.71 -22.05 -27.03
N ASN A 227 -1.92 -22.56 -27.32
CA ASN A 227 -2.38 -22.80 -28.71
C ASN A 227 -3.06 -21.58 -29.38
N ARG A 228 -3.19 -20.45 -28.69
CA ARG A 228 -3.78 -19.21 -29.22
C ARG A 228 -2.75 -18.36 -29.96
#